data_AF-Q58A20-F1
#
_entry.id   AF-Q58A20-F1
#
_cell.length_a   1.000
_cell.length_b   1.000
_cell.length_c   1.000
_cell.angle_alpha   90.00
_cell.angle_beta   90.00
_cell.angle_gamma   90.00
#
_symmetry.space_group_name_H-M   'P 1'
#
loop_
_entity.id
_entity.type
_entity.pdbx_description
1 polymer ?
#
loop_
_entity_poly.entity_id
_entity_poly.type
_entity_poly.pdbx_seq_one_letter_code
_entity_poly.pdbx_strand_id
1 'polypeptide(L)'
;MAGFSFSLSFCSIFLFAVTEASRCSIIGLPLVRNISELPQDNYGRGGLSHITVAGSLLHGLKEVEVWLQTFSPGSHTPIHRHSCEEVFVVLKGTGTLYFAPSSHEK
;
A
#
# COMPACT_ATOMS: atom_id res chain seq x y z
N MET A 1 13.20 60.05 -2.06
CA MET A 1 12.10 59.58 -1.17
C MET A 1 11.25 58.66 -2.00
N ALA A 2 11.44 57.35 -1.85
CA ALA A 2 10.62 56.47 -1.03
C ALA A 2 9.42 55.94 -1.86
N GLY A 3 9.15 54.64 -1.97
CA GLY A 3 9.72 53.51 -1.26
C GLY A 3 9.44 52.19 -1.98
N PHE A 4 10.25 51.22 -1.61
CA PHE A 4 10.15 49.81 -1.97
C PHE A 4 8.75 49.27 -1.64
N SER A 5 8.08 48.65 -2.61
CA SER A 5 6.92 47.81 -2.34
C SER A 5 7.41 46.46 -1.84
N PHE A 6 7.14 46.18 -0.57
CA PHE A 6 7.48 44.93 0.10
C PHE A 6 6.69 43.77 -0.54
N SER A 7 7.41 42.82 -1.12
CA SER A 7 6.86 41.52 -1.50
C SER A 7 6.43 40.78 -0.23
N LEU A 8 5.12 40.61 -0.04
CA LEU A 8 4.55 39.73 1.00
C LEU A 8 4.78 38.28 0.58
N SER A 9 5.93 37.76 0.98
CA SER A 9 6.24 36.32 0.90
C SER A 9 5.28 35.56 1.81
N PHE A 10 4.23 34.97 1.24
CA PHE A 10 3.43 33.94 1.89
C PHE A 10 4.28 32.69 2.03
N CYS A 11 5.08 32.64 3.10
CA CYS A 11 5.77 31.43 3.53
C CYS A 11 4.70 30.48 4.10
N SER A 12 4.01 29.75 3.23
CA SER A 12 3.14 28.65 3.64
C SER A 12 4.04 27.57 4.24
N ILE A 13 4.02 27.49 5.57
CA ILE A 13 4.62 26.41 6.34
C ILE A 13 3.88 25.13 5.95
N PHE A 14 4.41 24.40 4.98
CA PHE A 14 4.02 23.02 4.74
C PHE A 14 4.42 22.23 5.98
N LEU A 15 3.46 21.96 6.87
CA LEU A 15 3.58 20.87 7.83
C LEU A 15 3.80 19.61 7.01
N PHE A 16 5.01 19.09 7.02
CA PHE A 16 5.28 17.72 6.62
C PHE A 16 4.48 16.83 7.56
N ALA A 17 3.36 16.29 7.09
CA ALA A 17 2.74 15.13 7.70
C ALA A 17 3.75 14.00 7.54
N VAL A 18 4.63 13.83 8.53
CA VAL A 18 5.52 12.68 8.60
C VAL A 18 4.57 11.50 8.81
N THR A 19 4.36 10.72 7.77
CA THR A 19 3.64 9.46 7.88
C THR A 19 4.41 8.63 8.90
N GLU A 20 3.77 8.32 10.03
CA GLU A 20 4.28 7.35 11.00
C GLU A 20 4.46 6.02 10.27
N ALA A 21 5.65 5.78 9.72
CA ALA A 21 6.04 4.46 9.26
C ALA A 21 6.12 3.60 10.52
N SER A 22 5.12 2.74 10.73
CA SER A 22 5.02 1.87 11.90
C SER A 22 6.34 1.13 12.08
N ARG A 23 7.04 1.36 13.21
CA ARG A 23 8.22 0.59 13.58
C ARG A 23 7.79 -0.87 13.71
N CYS A 24 8.19 -1.71 12.75
CA CYS A 24 7.89 -3.14 12.85
C CYS A 24 9.05 -3.88 13.51
N SER A 25 8.88 -4.23 14.78
CA SER A 25 9.78 -5.17 15.46
C SER A 25 9.35 -6.58 15.11
N ILE A 26 10.25 -7.35 14.50
CA ILE A 26 10.03 -8.77 14.19
C ILE A 26 10.23 -9.64 15.45
N ILE A 27 10.85 -9.09 16.51
CA ILE A 27 11.07 -9.81 17.78
C ILE A 27 9.77 -9.87 18.57
N GLY A 28 9.32 -11.09 18.90
CA GLY A 28 8.16 -11.31 19.78
C GLY A 28 6.82 -11.50 19.05
N LEU A 29 6.82 -11.72 17.74
CA LEU A 29 5.58 -11.98 17.01
C LEU A 29 5.00 -13.36 17.38
N PRO A 30 3.69 -13.45 17.67
CA PRO A 30 3.06 -14.73 17.98
C PRO A 30 2.99 -15.61 16.72
N LEU A 31 3.24 -16.92 16.92
CA LEU A 31 3.20 -17.92 15.86
C LEU A 31 1.82 -18.01 15.19
N VAL A 32 0.76 -17.95 16.01
CA VAL A 32 -0.64 -17.93 15.55
C VAL A 32 -1.20 -16.54 15.76
N ARG A 33 -1.85 -16.01 14.73
CA ARG A 33 -2.43 -14.65 14.73
C ARG A 33 -3.86 -14.70 14.23
N ASN A 34 -4.72 -13.91 14.86
CA ASN A 34 -6.09 -13.73 14.41
C ASN A 34 -6.13 -12.68 13.30
N ILE A 35 -6.47 -13.09 12.07
CA ILE A 35 -6.51 -12.19 10.90
C ILE A 35 -7.51 -11.04 11.11
N SER A 36 -8.62 -11.30 11.83
CA SER A 36 -9.64 -10.28 12.12
C SER A 36 -9.16 -9.16 13.05
N GLU A 37 -8.03 -9.34 13.72
CA GLU A 37 -7.42 -8.36 14.62
C GLU A 37 -6.21 -7.64 13.99
N LEU A 38 -5.81 -8.03 12.77
CA LEU A 38 -4.71 -7.37 12.07
C LEU A 38 -5.16 -5.98 11.56
N PRO A 39 -4.27 -4.97 11.60
CA PRO A 39 -4.60 -3.63 11.14
C PRO A 39 -4.91 -3.65 9.63
N GLN A 40 -5.95 -2.91 9.27
CA GLN A 40 -6.42 -2.74 7.91
C GLN A 40 -6.36 -1.27 7.53
N ASP A 41 -5.88 -0.98 6.32
CA ASP A 41 -5.80 0.38 5.79
C ASP A 41 -6.13 0.38 4.28
N ASN A 42 -6.41 1.56 3.72
CA ASN A 42 -6.48 1.80 2.29
C ASN A 42 -5.21 2.47 1.73
N TYR A 43 -4.30 2.97 2.59
CA TYR A 43 -3.06 3.66 2.23
C TYR A 43 -3.28 4.81 1.22
N GLY A 44 -4.39 5.53 1.35
CA GLY A 44 -4.78 6.63 0.47
C GLY A 44 -5.43 6.19 -0.86
N ARG A 45 -5.63 4.89 -1.08
CA ARG A 45 -6.25 4.36 -2.30
C ARG A 45 -7.73 4.07 -2.09
N GLY A 46 -8.57 5.01 -2.53
CA GLY A 46 -10.03 4.88 -2.46
C GLY A 46 -10.53 3.55 -3.05
N GLY A 47 -11.40 2.87 -2.31
CA GLY A 47 -11.97 1.58 -2.71
C GLY A 47 -11.10 0.35 -2.41
N LEU A 48 -9.88 0.53 -1.89
CA LEU A 48 -9.05 -0.58 -1.38
C LEU A 48 -9.24 -0.74 0.13
N SER A 49 -9.29 -1.98 0.57
CA SER A 49 -8.99 -2.39 1.95
C SER A 49 -7.89 -3.44 1.89
N HIS A 50 -6.81 -3.26 2.65
CA HIS A 50 -5.62 -4.10 2.62
C HIS A 50 -5.16 -4.52 4.02
N ILE A 51 -4.81 -5.80 4.14
CA ILE A 51 -4.12 -6.39 5.29
C ILE A 51 -2.94 -7.20 4.75
N THR A 52 -1.72 -6.95 5.25
CA THR A 52 -0.60 -7.89 5.11
C THR A 52 -0.75 -8.99 6.15
N VAL A 53 -1.18 -10.18 5.75
CA VAL A 53 -1.43 -11.31 6.65
C VAL A 53 -0.10 -11.91 7.14
N ALA A 54 0.85 -12.13 6.23
CA ALA A 54 2.19 -12.60 6.53
C ALA A 54 3.13 -11.96 5.50
N GLY A 55 4.24 -11.36 5.93
CA GLY A 55 5.04 -10.54 5.04
C GLY A 55 6.43 -10.27 5.56
N SER A 56 7.29 -9.71 4.73
CA SER A 56 8.72 -9.63 5.02
C SER A 56 9.04 -8.64 6.12
N LEU A 57 8.61 -7.39 5.93
CA LEU A 57 8.87 -6.31 6.89
C LEU A 57 8.12 -6.53 8.20
N LEU A 58 6.86 -6.97 8.10
CA LEU A 58 6.00 -7.07 9.26
C LEU A 58 6.19 -8.35 10.08
N HIS A 59 6.62 -9.43 9.43
CA HIS A 59 6.58 -10.77 10.01
C HIS A 59 7.86 -11.59 9.78
N GLY A 60 8.86 -11.04 9.09
CA GLY A 60 10.16 -11.69 8.89
C GLY A 60 10.18 -12.78 7.81
N LEU A 61 9.13 -12.91 7.01
CA LEU A 61 9.13 -13.86 5.90
C LEU A 61 10.12 -13.42 4.81
N LYS A 62 10.74 -14.38 4.11
CA LYS A 62 11.80 -14.10 3.14
C LYS A 62 11.48 -14.54 1.71
N GLU A 63 10.53 -15.44 1.56
CA GLU A 63 10.29 -16.14 0.29
C GLU A 63 8.87 -15.93 -0.23
N VAL A 64 7.90 -15.76 0.68
CA VAL A 64 6.49 -15.52 0.33
C VAL A 64 5.91 -14.41 1.19
N GLU A 65 4.99 -13.66 0.60
CA GLU A 65 4.18 -12.64 1.27
C GLU A 65 2.72 -12.83 0.88
N VAL A 66 1.82 -12.64 1.84
CA VAL A 66 0.39 -12.92 1.72
C VAL A 66 -0.40 -11.69 2.10
N TRP A 67 -1.26 -11.25 1.20
CA TRP A 67 -2.18 -10.14 1.40
C TRP A 67 -3.62 -10.60 1.39
N LEU A 68 -4.46 -9.92 2.17
CA LEU A 68 -5.91 -9.98 2.05
C LEU A 68 -6.38 -8.60 1.59
N GLN A 69 -7.02 -8.57 0.42
CA GLN A 69 -7.50 -7.33 -0.19
C GLN A 69 -8.98 -7.42 -0.51
N THR A 70 -9.70 -6.32 -0.28
CA THR A 70 -11.07 -6.13 -0.76
C THR A 70 -11.15 -4.88 -1.61
N PHE A 71 -11.83 -4.99 -2.74
CA PHE A 71 -12.04 -3.90 -3.69
C PHE A 71 -13.52 -3.51 -3.72
N SER A 72 -13.81 -2.22 -3.57
CA SER A 72 -15.17 -1.72 -3.75
C SER A 72 -15.60 -1.82 -5.23
N PRO A 73 -16.90 -1.91 -5.53
CA PRO A 73 -17.39 -1.92 -6.90
C PRO A 73 -16.82 -0.74 -7.71
N GLY A 74 -16.36 -1.02 -8.93
CA GLY A 74 -15.77 -0.02 -9.85
C GLY A 74 -14.33 0.38 -9.55
N SER A 75 -13.74 -0.03 -8.43
CA SER A 75 -12.31 0.20 -8.16
C SER A 75 -11.43 -0.75 -8.98
N HIS A 76 -10.16 -0.36 -9.19
CA HIS A 76 -9.18 -1.14 -9.94
C HIS A 76 -7.77 -0.90 -9.40
N THR A 77 -6.85 -1.82 -9.70
CA THR A 77 -5.41 -1.62 -9.54
C THR A 77 -4.87 -0.66 -10.58
N PRO A 78 -3.84 0.15 -10.24
CA PRO A 78 -3.00 0.74 -11.26
C PRO A 78 -2.53 -0.34 -12.23
N ILE A 79 -2.28 0.02 -13.48
CA ILE A 79 -1.57 -0.87 -14.40
C ILE A 79 -0.13 -0.98 -13.88
N HIS A 80 0.31 -2.20 -13.55
CA HIS A 80 1.60 -2.41 -12.90
C HIS A 80 2.23 -3.75 -13.26
N ARG A 81 3.51 -3.91 -12.89
CA ARG A 81 4.26 -5.17 -12.94
C ARG A 81 5.17 -5.27 -11.73
N HIS A 82 5.57 -6.48 -11.38
CA HIS A 82 6.61 -6.78 -10.41
C HIS A 82 7.48 -7.94 -10.91
N SER A 83 8.65 -8.13 -10.29
CA SER A 83 9.59 -9.19 -10.64
C SER A 83 9.47 -10.36 -9.66
N CYS A 84 8.24 -10.80 -9.40
CA CYS A 84 7.94 -12.00 -8.61
C CYS A 84 6.72 -12.73 -9.18
N GLU A 85 6.51 -13.96 -8.75
CA GLU A 85 5.24 -14.63 -8.99
C GLU A 85 4.16 -14.05 -8.07
N GLU A 86 2.93 -13.92 -8.58
CA GLU A 86 1.78 -13.46 -7.79
C GLU A 86 0.55 -14.31 -8.17
N VAL A 87 -0.13 -14.82 -7.14
CA VAL A 87 -1.29 -15.72 -7.30
C VAL A 87 -2.48 -15.13 -6.58
N PHE A 88 -3.60 -15.00 -7.29
CA PHE A 88 -4.87 -14.54 -6.73
C PHE A 88 -5.82 -15.70 -6.48
N VAL A 89 -6.42 -15.73 -5.29
CA VAL A 89 -7.52 -16.62 -4.94
C VAL A 89 -8.75 -15.77 -4.61
N VAL A 90 -9.80 -15.86 -5.43
CA VAL A 90 -11.02 -15.07 -5.24
C VAL A 90 -11.88 -15.71 -4.15
N LEU A 91 -11.99 -15.03 -3.00
CA LEU A 91 -12.78 -15.52 -1.85
C LEU A 91 -14.25 -15.08 -1.91
N LYS A 92 -14.54 -13.89 -2.47
CA LYS A 92 -15.88 -13.31 -2.60
C LYS A 92 -15.97 -12.39 -3.83
N GLY A 93 -17.16 -12.31 -4.43
CA GLY A 93 -17.42 -11.40 -5.55
C GLY A 93 -16.84 -11.88 -6.88
N THR A 94 -16.76 -10.96 -7.84
CA THR A 94 -16.25 -11.19 -9.20
C THR A 94 -15.52 -9.95 -9.72
N GLY A 95 -14.66 -10.11 -10.72
CA GLY A 95 -13.97 -9.01 -11.38
C GLY A 95 -13.40 -9.41 -12.73
N THR A 96 -12.64 -8.51 -13.34
CA THR A 96 -11.98 -8.73 -14.65
C THR A 96 -10.48 -8.55 -14.48
N LEU A 97 -9.72 -9.53 -14.95
CA LEU A 97 -8.26 -9.47 -15.02
C LEU A 97 -7.84 -9.01 -16.41
N TYR A 98 -7.02 -7.95 -16.48
CA TYR A 98 -6.47 -7.41 -17.72
C TYR A 98 -4.98 -7.74 -17.81
N PHE A 99 -4.56 -8.44 -18.86
CA PHE A 99 -3.16 -8.73 -19.13
C PHE A 99 -2.63 -7.84 -20.25
N ALA A 100 -1.45 -7.25 -20.02
CA ALA A 100 -0.64 -6.66 -21.07
C ALA A 100 0.36 -7.71 -21.58
N PRO A 101 0.76 -7.66 -22.87
CA PRO A 101 1.87 -8.47 -23.36
C PRO A 101 3.16 -8.13 -22.60
N SER A 102 4.01 -9.14 -22.34
CA SER A 102 5.25 -8.95 -21.61
C SER A 102 6.25 -8.12 -22.43
N SER A 103 6.86 -7.11 -21.81
CA SER A 103 7.97 -6.34 -22.40
C SER A 103 9.34 -7.04 -22.27
N HIS A 104 9.39 -8.24 -21.71
CA HIS A 104 10.60 -9.06 -21.75
C HIS A 104 10.76 -9.57 -23.19
N GLU A 105 11.63 -8.92 -23.96
CA GLU A 105 12.18 -9.52 -25.16
C GLU A 105 12.88 -10.84 -24.78
N LYS A 106 12.69 -11.83 -25.63
CA LYS A 106 13.21 -13.19 -25.46
C LYS A 106 14.72 -13.23 -25.60
#